data_AF-A0A920FSX1-F1
#
_entry.id   AF-A0A920FSX1-F1
#
_cell.length_a   1.000
_cell.length_b   1.000
_cell.length_c   1.000
_cell.angle_alpha   90.00
_cell.angle_beta   90.00
_cell.angle_gamma   90.00
#
_symmetry.space_group_name_H-M   'P 1'
#
loop_
_entity.id
_entity.type
_entity.pdbx_description
1 polymer ?
#
loop_
_entity_poly.entity_id
_entity_poly.type
_entity_poly.pdbx_seq_one_letter_code
_entity_poly.pdbx_strand_id
1 'polypeptide(L)'
;MTDILIHKSSAYIKEDRDYYCSDIRDKHGMIKPDDNLISVTADSTIFADKVEPDKQVSIYYPFKAKSFHRIYLGISYPLFANNWGASFLRHLMYLIDDEGAVILPVYAERQGVEKNYWSRSSLEVIFQSRQKWWGMSNIWAENDGVMSMRIGKKQPPIKNSTFGKFLDASKNSNGQTIGDGWQIESQRHHKNGIISAIAEQIVINVFWTQKTN
;
A
#
# COMPACT_ATOMS: atom_id res chain seq x y z
N MET A 1 17.99 -2.54 -8.71
CA MET A 1 16.92 -3.07 -7.85
C MET A 1 15.61 -2.47 -8.36
N THR A 2 14.48 -3.17 -8.29
CA THR A 2 13.31 -2.85 -9.16
C THR A 2 12.32 -1.92 -8.47
N ASP A 3 11.85 -0.91 -9.20
CA ASP A 3 10.72 -0.08 -8.81
C ASP A 3 9.43 -0.63 -9.41
N ILE A 4 8.38 -0.72 -8.61
CA ILE A 4 7.06 -1.18 -9.06
C ILE A 4 5.96 -0.16 -8.77
N LEU A 5 4.92 -0.14 -9.60
CA LEU A 5 3.69 0.62 -9.38
C LEU A 5 2.50 -0.31 -9.31
N ILE A 6 1.78 -0.27 -8.19
CA ILE A 6 0.60 -1.09 -7.92
C ILE A 6 -0.63 -0.38 -8.44
N HIS A 7 -1.35 -1.05 -9.33
CA HIS A 7 -2.59 -0.60 -9.92
C HIS A 7 -3.77 -1.40 -9.37
N LYS A 8 -4.96 -0.79 -9.34
CA LYS A 8 -6.19 -1.54 -9.10
C LYS A 8 -6.41 -2.62 -10.15
N SER A 9 -6.26 -2.24 -11.43
CA SER A 9 -6.32 -3.14 -12.57
C SER A 9 -5.56 -2.58 -13.76
N SER A 10 -5.41 -3.40 -14.80
CA SER A 10 -4.75 -3.01 -16.06
C SER A 10 -5.34 -1.75 -16.71
N ALA A 11 -6.63 -1.50 -16.51
CA ALA A 11 -7.33 -0.33 -17.03
C ALA A 11 -6.81 1.01 -16.48
N TYR A 12 -6.20 1.01 -15.30
CA TYR A 12 -5.73 2.23 -14.62
C TYR A 12 -4.23 2.49 -14.80
N ILE A 13 -3.50 1.62 -15.51
CA ILE A 13 -2.05 1.71 -15.66
C ILE A 13 -1.63 3.09 -16.16
N LYS A 14 -2.30 3.60 -17.19
CA LYS A 14 -1.98 4.89 -17.78
C LYS A 14 -2.16 6.03 -16.77
N GLU A 15 -3.33 6.11 -16.16
CA GLU A 15 -3.69 7.17 -15.20
C GLU A 15 -2.73 7.20 -14.00
N ASP A 16 -2.47 6.03 -13.40
CA ASP A 16 -1.59 5.93 -12.24
C ASP A 16 -0.13 6.25 -12.59
N ARG A 17 0.34 5.87 -13.79
CA ARG A 17 1.68 6.23 -14.26
C ARG A 17 1.78 7.73 -14.52
N ASP A 18 0.81 8.33 -15.19
CA ASP A 18 0.77 9.76 -15.45
C ASP A 18 0.79 10.57 -14.13
N TYR A 19 0.15 10.05 -13.07
CA TYR A 19 0.18 10.68 -11.75
C TYR A 19 1.60 10.84 -11.17
N TYR A 20 2.46 9.83 -11.31
CA TYR A 20 3.81 9.83 -10.74
C TYR A 20 4.91 10.29 -11.70
N CYS A 21 4.77 9.99 -12.99
CA CYS A 21 5.77 10.30 -14.00
C CYS A 21 5.64 11.74 -14.55
N SER A 22 4.55 12.44 -14.25
CA SER A 22 4.41 13.85 -14.63
C SER A 22 5.32 14.76 -13.78
N ASP A 23 5.93 15.76 -14.43
CA ASP A 23 6.80 16.74 -13.77
C ASP A 23 6.05 17.68 -12.81
N ILE A 24 4.72 17.58 -12.75
CA ILE A 24 3.84 18.46 -11.96
C ILE A 24 3.96 18.16 -10.46
N ARG A 25 4.18 16.90 -10.09
CA ARG A 25 4.16 16.45 -8.69
C ARG A 25 5.54 16.41 -8.07
N ASP A 26 6.59 16.15 -8.84
CA ASP A 26 7.93 15.98 -8.28
C ASP A 26 8.71 17.30 -8.15
N LYS A 27 8.23 18.20 -7.28
CA LYS A 27 8.86 19.51 -7.06
C LYS A 27 10.28 19.44 -6.49
N HIS A 28 10.66 18.32 -5.88
CA HIS A 28 11.93 18.16 -5.15
C HIS A 28 12.79 16.98 -5.64
N GLY A 29 12.41 16.30 -6.72
CA GLY A 29 13.18 15.15 -7.22
C GLY A 29 13.08 13.91 -6.33
N MET A 30 12.06 13.82 -5.47
CA MET A 30 11.93 12.81 -4.41
C MET A 30 10.92 11.71 -4.75
N ILE A 31 10.03 11.97 -5.70
CA ILE A 31 8.90 11.09 -6.00
C ILE A 31 9.04 10.44 -7.37
N LYS A 32 9.67 11.10 -8.35
CA LYS A 32 9.67 10.59 -9.72
C LYS A 32 10.31 9.19 -9.76
N PRO A 33 9.59 8.20 -10.31
CA PRO A 33 10.10 6.84 -10.44
C PRO A 33 11.22 6.77 -11.47
N ASP A 34 12.06 5.75 -11.35
CA ASP A 34 13.05 5.43 -12.38
C ASP A 34 12.35 5.01 -13.69
N ASP A 35 13.05 5.19 -14.82
CA ASP A 35 12.54 4.85 -16.16
C ASP A 35 12.11 3.37 -16.30
N ASN A 36 12.65 2.50 -15.44
CA ASN A 36 12.38 1.07 -15.40
C ASN A 36 11.19 0.67 -14.49
N LEU A 37 10.31 1.62 -14.12
CA LEU A 37 9.13 1.35 -13.30
C LEU A 37 8.22 0.28 -13.93
N ILE A 38 8.04 -0.83 -13.22
CA ILE A 38 7.21 -1.96 -13.68
C ILE A 38 5.81 -1.93 -13.05
N SER A 39 4.78 -2.11 -13.85
CA SER A 39 3.39 -2.13 -13.40
C SER A 39 2.98 -3.51 -12.89
N VAL A 40 2.42 -3.58 -11.68
CA VAL A 40 1.76 -4.75 -11.10
C VAL A 40 0.31 -4.43 -10.78
N THR A 41 -0.56 -5.43 -10.75
CA THR A 41 -2.01 -5.20 -10.58
C THR A 41 -2.59 -6.06 -9.45
N ALA A 42 -3.67 -5.59 -8.84
CA ALA A 42 -4.37 -6.33 -7.79
C ALA A 42 -5.25 -7.46 -8.36
N ASP A 43 -5.71 -7.33 -9.59
CA ASP A 43 -6.66 -8.23 -10.24
C ASP A 43 -6.01 -9.25 -11.18
N SER A 44 -4.68 -9.20 -11.36
CA SER A 44 -3.97 -10.16 -12.18
C SER A 44 -4.12 -11.61 -11.67
N THR A 45 -4.25 -12.51 -12.63
CA THR A 45 -4.24 -13.96 -12.45
C THR A 45 -2.84 -14.56 -12.60
N ILE A 46 -1.83 -13.74 -12.92
CA ILE A 46 -0.44 -14.17 -13.11
C ILE A 46 0.29 -14.03 -11.78
N PHE A 47 0.65 -15.15 -11.16
CA PHE A 47 1.41 -15.21 -9.92
C PHE A 47 2.82 -15.75 -10.22
N ALA A 48 3.77 -14.83 -10.37
CA ALA A 48 5.17 -15.14 -10.68
C ALA A 48 6.14 -14.41 -9.75
N ASP A 49 7.30 -15.02 -9.48
CA ASP A 49 8.35 -14.47 -8.61
C ASP A 49 9.09 -13.30 -9.22
N LYS A 50 9.16 -13.27 -10.55
CA LYS A 50 9.76 -12.18 -11.31
C LYS A 50 8.67 -11.26 -11.85
N VAL A 51 8.84 -9.97 -11.58
CA VAL A 51 8.05 -8.92 -12.20
C VAL A 51 8.74 -8.54 -13.50
N GLU A 52 8.05 -8.70 -14.62
CA GLU A 52 8.55 -8.41 -15.96
C GLU A 52 7.66 -7.32 -16.61
N PRO A 53 8.20 -6.36 -17.38
CA PRO A 53 7.44 -5.23 -17.90
C PRO A 53 6.24 -5.60 -18.78
N ASP A 54 6.32 -6.72 -19.49
CA ASP A 54 5.30 -7.28 -20.38
C ASP A 54 4.30 -8.19 -19.65
N LYS A 55 4.56 -8.54 -18.39
CA LYS A 55 3.69 -9.38 -17.56
C LYS A 55 3.10 -8.56 -16.43
N GLN A 56 1.78 -8.39 -16.48
CA GLN A 56 1.02 -7.80 -15.38
C GLN A 56 0.95 -8.80 -14.23
N VAL A 57 2.00 -8.91 -13.41
CA VAL A 57 2.05 -9.83 -12.26
C VAL A 57 1.16 -9.31 -11.13
N SER A 58 0.57 -10.22 -10.36
CA SER A 58 -0.21 -9.91 -9.17
C SER A 58 0.68 -9.41 -8.02
N ILE A 59 0.31 -8.29 -7.40
CA ILE A 59 0.96 -7.80 -6.17
C ILE A 59 0.79 -8.76 -4.99
N TYR A 60 -0.16 -9.69 -5.06
CA TYR A 60 -0.38 -10.71 -4.03
C TYR A 60 0.47 -11.95 -4.19
N TYR A 61 1.39 -11.97 -5.16
CA TYR A 61 2.47 -12.94 -5.16
C TYR A 61 3.29 -12.81 -3.85
N PRO A 62 3.64 -13.91 -3.18
CA PRO A 62 4.46 -13.93 -1.97
C PRO A 62 5.93 -13.62 -2.29
N PHE A 63 6.20 -12.39 -2.69
CA PHE A 63 7.56 -11.91 -2.94
C PHE A 63 8.42 -12.05 -1.67
N LYS A 64 9.71 -12.31 -1.87
CA LYS A 64 10.68 -12.36 -0.76
C LYS A 64 10.83 -10.98 -0.13
N ALA A 65 11.27 -10.95 1.13
CA ALA A 65 11.66 -9.70 1.78
C ALA A 65 12.66 -8.92 0.90
N LYS A 66 12.57 -7.59 0.89
CA LYS A 66 13.52 -6.72 0.17
C LYS A 66 13.65 -7.06 -1.32
N SER A 67 12.53 -7.37 -1.99
CA SER A 67 12.50 -7.64 -3.43
C SER A 67 12.50 -6.37 -4.29
N PHE A 68 12.08 -5.23 -3.73
CA PHE A 68 11.89 -3.98 -4.46
C PHE A 68 12.65 -2.83 -3.81
N HIS A 69 13.01 -1.84 -4.62
CA HIS A 69 13.58 -0.60 -4.10
C HIS A 69 12.47 0.39 -3.76
N ARG A 70 11.64 0.78 -4.73
CA ARG A 70 10.44 1.59 -4.47
C ARG A 70 9.17 0.86 -4.87
N ILE A 71 8.13 1.06 -4.08
CA ILE A 71 6.78 0.57 -4.34
C ILE A 71 5.85 1.76 -4.36
N TYR A 72 5.32 2.10 -5.52
CA TYR A 72 4.34 3.15 -5.72
C TYR A 72 2.93 2.56 -5.63
N LEU A 73 2.00 3.25 -4.97
CA LEU A 73 0.57 2.91 -5.01
C LEU A 73 -0.16 3.86 -5.95
N GLY A 74 -0.76 3.34 -7.01
CA GLY A 74 -1.61 4.12 -7.90
C GLY A 74 -2.77 4.78 -7.16
N ILE A 75 -3.18 5.95 -7.63
CA ILE A 75 -4.38 6.64 -7.12
C ILE A 75 -5.65 5.83 -7.32
N SER A 76 -5.64 4.89 -8.27
CA SER A 76 -6.72 3.93 -8.50
C SER A 76 -6.85 2.87 -7.40
N TYR A 77 -5.76 2.57 -6.68
CA TYR A 77 -5.73 1.43 -5.76
C TYR A 77 -6.54 1.72 -4.49
N PRO A 78 -7.56 0.90 -4.16
CA PRO A 78 -8.45 1.17 -3.04
C PRO A 78 -7.79 0.82 -1.71
N LEU A 79 -7.03 1.76 -1.14
CA LEU A 79 -6.37 1.60 0.15
C LEU A 79 -7.13 2.34 1.26
N PHE A 80 -7.93 1.60 2.01
CA PHE A 80 -8.75 2.15 3.10
C PHE A 80 -7.97 2.30 4.42
N ALA A 81 -8.37 3.29 5.22
CA ALA A 81 -7.77 3.65 6.50
C ALA A 81 -8.20 2.71 7.65
N ASN A 82 -8.06 1.40 7.45
CA ASN A 82 -8.49 0.38 8.40
C ASN A 82 -7.41 -0.68 8.70
N ASN A 83 -7.74 -1.69 9.50
CA ASN A 83 -6.78 -2.75 9.85
C ASN A 83 -6.29 -3.54 8.63
N TRP A 84 -7.12 -3.72 7.60
CA TRP A 84 -6.70 -4.36 6.34
C TRP A 84 -5.64 -3.52 5.63
N GLY A 85 -5.92 -2.22 5.42
CA GLY A 85 -5.00 -1.30 4.75
C GLY A 85 -3.70 -1.13 5.53
N ALA A 86 -3.78 -1.08 6.86
CA ALA A 86 -2.60 -0.98 7.71
C ALA A 86 -1.72 -2.25 7.65
N SER A 87 -2.34 -3.45 7.63
CA SER A 87 -1.62 -4.70 7.42
C SER A 87 -0.99 -4.78 6.02
N PHE A 88 -1.67 -4.28 5.00
CA PHE A 88 -1.14 -4.22 3.64
C PHE A 88 0.06 -3.29 3.53
N LEU A 89 -0.03 -2.05 4.05
CA LEU A 89 1.10 -1.12 4.07
C LEU A 89 2.31 -1.68 4.82
N ARG A 90 2.08 -2.33 5.96
CA ARG A 90 3.14 -3.05 6.68
C ARG A 90 3.79 -4.15 5.82
N HIS A 91 3.00 -4.86 5.02
CA HIS A 91 3.52 -5.87 4.12
C HIS A 91 4.34 -5.25 2.98
N LEU A 92 3.90 -4.14 2.39
CA LEU A 92 4.70 -3.43 1.40
C LEU A 92 6.04 -2.96 1.98
N MET A 93 6.06 -2.50 3.24
CA MET A 93 7.31 -2.19 3.94
C MET A 93 8.22 -3.40 4.17
N TYR A 94 7.68 -4.63 4.19
CA TYR A 94 8.49 -5.86 4.25
C TYR A 94 9.14 -6.18 2.90
N LEU A 95 8.54 -5.75 1.79
CA LEU A 95 9.00 -6.02 0.44
C LEU A 95 10.06 -5.03 -0.05
N ILE A 96 10.17 -3.84 0.55
CA ILE A 96 11.21 -2.85 0.22
C ILE A 96 12.55 -3.20 0.89
N ASP A 97 13.65 -2.82 0.25
CA ASP A 97 14.99 -2.87 0.84
C ASP A 97 15.19 -1.79 1.92
N ASP A 98 16.38 -1.76 2.54
CA ASP A 98 16.68 -0.88 3.68
C ASP A 98 16.72 0.61 3.30
N GLU A 99 17.01 0.93 2.04
CA GLU A 99 17.05 2.31 1.50
C GLU A 99 15.78 2.66 0.72
N GLY A 100 14.91 1.69 0.54
CA GLY A 100 13.69 1.77 -0.25
C GLY A 100 12.55 2.53 0.42
N ALA A 101 11.46 2.69 -0.33
CA ALA A 101 10.28 3.37 0.15
C ALA A 101 8.99 2.86 -0.50
N VAL A 102 7.91 2.85 0.29
CA VAL A 102 6.54 2.75 -0.21
C VAL A 102 6.01 4.17 -0.40
N ILE A 103 5.63 4.54 -1.61
CA ILE A 103 5.18 5.87 -1.98
C ILE A 103 3.70 5.79 -2.31
N LEU A 104 2.87 6.59 -1.64
CA LEU A 104 1.42 6.51 -1.75
C LEU A 104 0.77 7.90 -1.76
N PRO A 105 -0.36 8.05 -2.49
CA PRO A 105 -1.15 9.27 -2.41
C PRO A 105 -1.81 9.35 -1.03
N VAL A 106 -1.95 10.57 -0.52
CA VAL A 106 -2.69 10.86 0.70
C VAL A 106 -3.74 11.92 0.44
N TYR A 107 -4.89 11.73 1.07
CA TYR A 107 -6.02 12.63 0.91
C TYR A 107 -5.94 13.76 1.93
N ALA A 108 -6.47 14.93 1.55
CA ALA A 108 -6.70 16.01 2.50
C ALA A 108 -7.57 15.49 3.65
N GLU A 109 -7.32 15.95 4.88
CA GLU A 109 -7.91 15.37 6.11
C GLU A 109 -9.42 15.13 6.03
N ARG A 110 -10.19 16.13 5.56
CA ARG A 110 -11.64 16.00 5.40
C ARG A 110 -12.03 14.92 4.38
N GLN A 111 -11.36 14.89 3.23
CA GLN A 111 -11.62 13.88 2.20
C GLN A 111 -11.20 12.47 2.63
N GLY A 112 -10.11 12.37 3.40
CA GLY A 112 -9.67 11.10 3.99
C GLY A 112 -10.73 10.52 4.92
N VAL A 113 -11.30 11.35 5.80
CA VAL A 113 -12.39 10.94 6.70
C VAL A 113 -13.65 10.57 5.92
N GLU A 114 -14.08 11.40 4.97
CA GLU A 114 -15.31 11.16 4.18
C GLU A 114 -15.25 9.86 3.37
N LYS A 115 -14.08 9.53 2.82
CA LYS A 115 -13.88 8.36 1.95
C LYS A 115 -13.32 7.14 2.68
N ASN A 116 -13.06 7.24 3.97
CA ASN A 116 -12.29 6.25 4.75
C ASN A 116 -10.93 5.92 4.10
N TYR A 117 -10.23 6.93 3.58
CA TYR A 117 -8.90 6.81 3.00
C TYR A 117 -7.84 7.45 3.91
N TRP A 118 -6.59 7.05 3.69
CA TRP A 118 -5.47 7.56 4.45
C TRP A 118 -5.30 9.08 4.25
N SER A 119 -5.44 9.80 5.36
CA SER A 119 -4.93 11.16 5.50
C SER A 119 -3.52 11.15 6.08
N ARG A 120 -2.82 12.27 5.96
CA ARG A 120 -1.48 12.44 6.55
C ARG A 120 -1.50 12.16 8.05
N SER A 121 -2.42 12.79 8.79
CA SER A 121 -2.48 12.62 10.24
C SER A 121 -2.74 11.17 10.65
N SER A 122 -3.62 10.46 9.91
CA SER A 122 -3.96 9.07 10.20
C SER A 122 -2.78 8.11 10.00
N LEU A 123 -1.99 8.33 8.95
CA LEU A 123 -0.76 7.58 8.71
C LEU A 123 0.27 7.85 9.80
N GLU A 124 0.51 9.13 10.14
CA GLU A 124 1.43 9.52 11.21
C GLU A 124 1.02 8.87 12.54
N VAL A 125 -0.27 8.87 12.91
CA VAL A 125 -0.72 8.24 14.17
C VAL A 125 -0.39 6.75 14.23
N ILE A 126 -0.52 6.01 13.12
CA ILE A 126 -0.37 4.55 13.13
C ILE A 126 1.08 4.11 12.93
N PHE A 127 1.80 4.77 12.04
CA PHE A 127 3.09 4.30 11.54
C PHE A 127 4.27 5.13 12.04
N GLN A 128 4.05 6.30 12.64
CA GLN A 128 5.14 7.12 13.18
C GLN A 128 5.87 6.39 14.31
N SER A 129 7.14 6.06 14.07
CA SER A 129 8.07 5.61 15.10
C SER A 129 8.70 6.85 15.78
N ARG A 130 8.03 7.49 16.74
CA ARG A 130 8.60 8.67 17.42
C ARG A 130 9.83 8.32 18.27
N GLN A 131 10.95 8.98 18.00
CA GLN A 131 11.76 9.64 19.03
C GLN A 131 11.70 11.14 18.72
N LYS A 132 11.31 11.96 19.70
CA LYS A 132 10.93 13.37 19.50
C LYS A 132 12.05 14.28 18.94
N TRP A 133 13.31 13.84 18.87
CA TRP A 133 14.44 14.70 18.52
C TRP A 133 15.62 14.02 17.79
N TRP A 134 15.65 12.69 17.62
CA TRP A 134 16.73 11.97 16.93
C TRP A 134 16.23 10.68 16.27
N GLY A 135 16.46 10.52 14.95
CA GLY A 135 16.21 9.30 14.20
C GLY A 135 15.25 9.44 13.01
N MET A 136 15.36 8.51 12.06
CA MET A 136 14.55 8.47 10.83
C MET A 136 13.14 7.93 11.13
N SER A 137 12.11 8.73 10.81
CA SER A 137 10.71 8.32 10.90
C SER A 137 10.38 7.28 9.84
N ASN A 138 9.45 6.38 10.14
CA ASN A 138 8.90 5.47 9.13
C ASN A 138 8.05 6.18 8.07
N ILE A 139 7.69 7.45 8.27
CA ILE A 139 6.89 8.24 7.32
C ILE A 139 7.54 9.59 7.09
N TRP A 140 7.57 10.00 5.83
CA TRP A 140 8.00 11.31 5.35
C TRP A 140 6.96 11.90 4.40
N ALA A 141 6.74 13.20 4.48
CA ALA A 141 5.96 13.91 3.50
C ALA A 141 6.87 14.38 2.39
N GLU A 142 6.61 13.90 1.17
CA GLU A 142 7.44 14.22 0.01
C GLU A 142 6.91 15.46 -0.71
N ASN A 143 5.57 15.63 -0.79
CA ASN A 143 4.89 16.82 -1.33
C ASN A 143 3.41 16.93 -0.89
N ASP A 144 2.69 17.93 -1.41
CA ASP A 144 1.23 18.04 -1.25
C ASP A 144 0.49 16.89 -1.95
N GLY A 145 0.12 15.89 -1.15
CA GLY A 145 -0.72 14.77 -1.57
C GLY A 145 0.03 13.46 -1.77
N VAL A 146 1.33 13.38 -1.48
CA VAL A 146 2.10 12.12 -1.49
C VAL A 146 2.94 11.99 -0.23
N MET A 147 2.94 10.80 0.35
CA MET A 147 3.82 10.43 1.44
C MET A 147 4.68 9.24 1.03
N SER A 148 5.85 9.13 1.66
CA SER A 148 6.67 7.93 1.61
C SER A 148 6.69 7.24 2.98
N MET A 149 6.77 5.91 2.96
CA MET A 149 6.96 5.07 4.12
C MET A 149 8.23 4.26 3.96
N ARG A 150 9.09 4.28 4.98
CA ARG A 150 10.41 3.63 4.98
C ARG A 150 10.58 2.80 6.25
N ILE A 151 11.49 1.83 6.26
CA ILE A 151 11.83 1.14 7.50
C ILE A 151 12.72 2.06 8.33
N GLY A 152 12.11 2.79 9.26
CA GLY A 152 12.81 3.52 10.30
C GLY A 152 13.24 2.59 11.45
N LYS A 153 13.59 3.20 12.58
CA LYS A 153 14.21 2.49 13.73
C LYS A 153 13.31 1.40 14.36
N LYS A 154 11.99 1.51 14.23
CA LYS A 154 11.04 0.56 14.79
C LYS A 154 10.01 0.17 13.73
N GLN A 155 9.86 -1.14 13.52
CA GLN A 155 8.81 -1.69 12.67
C GLN A 155 7.42 -1.20 13.15
N PRO A 156 6.47 -0.90 12.23
CA PRO A 156 5.11 -0.52 12.60
C PRO A 156 4.44 -1.53 13.54
N PRO A 157 3.36 -1.17 14.26
CA PRO A 157 2.60 -2.16 15.02
C PRO A 157 1.93 -3.18 14.10
N ILE A 158 1.87 -4.44 14.52
CA ILE A 158 1.04 -5.46 13.86
C ILE A 158 -0.43 -5.15 14.19
N LYS A 159 -1.28 -5.09 13.17
CA LYS A 159 -2.74 -4.92 13.33
C LYS A 159 -3.44 -6.26 13.24
N ASN A 160 -4.53 -6.41 13.98
CA ASN A 160 -5.36 -7.61 13.91
C ASN A 160 -6.17 -7.60 12.62
N SER A 161 -5.71 -8.35 11.62
CA SER A 161 -6.34 -8.47 10.31
C SER A 161 -6.19 -9.91 9.83
N THR A 162 -7.26 -10.48 9.31
CA THR A 162 -7.22 -11.80 8.66
C THR A 162 -6.30 -11.77 7.44
N PHE A 163 -6.21 -10.63 6.74
CA PHE A 163 -5.28 -10.44 5.64
C PHE A 163 -3.83 -10.38 6.11
N GLY A 164 -3.56 -9.75 7.26
CA GLY A 164 -2.22 -9.78 7.87
C GLY A 164 -1.76 -11.21 8.15
N LYS A 165 -2.64 -12.06 8.69
CA LYS A 165 -2.35 -13.48 8.93
C LYS A 165 -2.10 -14.24 7.62
N PHE A 166 -2.88 -13.99 6.58
CA PHE A 166 -2.67 -14.55 5.25
C PHE A 166 -1.30 -14.18 4.68
N LEU A 167 -0.92 -12.90 4.76
CA LEU A 167 0.38 -12.40 4.30
C LEU A 167 1.54 -12.95 5.15
N ASP A 168 1.37 -13.16 6.45
CA ASP A 168 2.40 -13.76 7.29
C ASP A 168 2.58 -15.26 7.00
N ALA A 169 1.50 -15.98 6.72
CA ALA A 169 1.57 -17.37 6.25
C ALA A 169 2.32 -17.46 4.90
N SER A 170 2.16 -16.46 4.03
CA SER A 170 2.89 -16.35 2.75
C SER A 170 4.39 -16.36 2.96
N LYS A 171 4.88 -15.57 3.92
CA LYS A 171 6.32 -15.42 4.21
C LYS A 171 6.96 -16.72 4.67
N ASN A 172 6.22 -17.52 5.43
CA ASN A 172 6.72 -18.75 6.03
C ASN A 172 6.69 -19.94 5.06
N SER A 173 6.06 -19.79 3.88
CA SER A 173 5.96 -20.86 2.88
C SER A 173 7.27 -21.12 2.10
N ASN A 174 8.31 -20.31 2.30
CA ASN A 174 9.61 -20.43 1.61
C ASN A 174 9.52 -20.58 0.07
N GLY A 175 8.46 -20.04 -0.55
CA GLY A 175 8.24 -20.16 -1.99
C GLY A 175 7.80 -21.56 -2.46
N GLN A 176 7.36 -22.44 -1.55
CA GLN A 176 6.67 -23.66 -1.97
C GLN A 176 5.32 -23.28 -2.58
N THR A 177 5.25 -23.50 -3.89
CA THR A 177 4.11 -23.47 -4.81
C THR A 177 2.87 -22.80 -4.27
N ILE A 178 2.63 -21.60 -4.78
CA ILE A 178 1.31 -20.95 -4.86
C ILE A 178 0.39 -21.96 -5.54
N GLY A 179 -0.30 -22.78 -4.76
CA GLY A 179 -1.38 -23.61 -5.29
C GLY A 179 -2.53 -22.70 -5.74
N ASP A 180 -3.42 -23.22 -6.58
CA ASP A 180 -4.59 -22.50 -7.12
C ASP A 180 -5.43 -21.79 -6.03
N GLY A 181 -5.39 -22.32 -4.79
CA GLY A 181 -6.04 -21.72 -3.62
C GLY A 181 -5.49 -20.34 -3.22
N TRP A 182 -4.23 -20.02 -3.49
CA TRP A 182 -3.63 -18.73 -3.11
C TRP A 182 -4.23 -17.55 -3.87
N GLN A 183 -4.47 -17.74 -5.16
CA GLN A 183 -5.14 -16.74 -5.99
C GLN A 183 -6.55 -16.48 -5.47
N ILE A 184 -7.30 -17.55 -5.17
CA ILE A 184 -8.66 -17.45 -4.64
C ILE A 184 -8.66 -16.71 -3.28
N GLU A 185 -7.73 -17.07 -2.39
CA GLU A 185 -7.62 -16.50 -1.05
C GLU A 185 -7.19 -15.02 -1.08
N SER A 186 -6.20 -14.66 -1.88
CA SER A 186 -5.77 -13.26 -2.03
C SER A 186 -6.90 -12.38 -2.57
N GLN A 187 -7.62 -12.83 -3.59
CA GLN A 187 -8.79 -12.12 -4.13
C GLN A 187 -9.91 -12.00 -3.10
N ARG A 188 -10.15 -13.05 -2.30
CA ARG A 188 -11.11 -13.02 -1.20
C ARG A 188 -10.72 -11.97 -0.16
N HIS A 189 -9.45 -11.92 0.25
CA HIS A 189 -8.98 -10.93 1.20
C HIS A 189 -9.01 -9.51 0.66
N HIS A 190 -8.72 -9.29 -0.62
CA HIS A 190 -8.87 -7.97 -1.26
C HIS A 190 -10.32 -7.49 -1.20
N LYS A 191 -11.27 -8.34 -1.60
CA LYS A 191 -12.71 -8.04 -1.52
C LYS A 191 -13.17 -7.77 -0.09
N ASN A 192 -12.70 -8.57 0.88
CA ASN A 192 -13.01 -8.36 2.30
C ASN A 192 -12.49 -7.01 2.82
N GLY A 193 -11.33 -6.53 2.34
CA GLY A 193 -10.82 -5.20 2.67
C GLY A 193 -11.77 -4.08 2.25
N ILE A 194 -12.30 -4.18 1.02
CA ILE A 194 -13.30 -3.23 0.49
C ILE A 194 -14.60 -3.31 1.31
N ILE A 195 -15.12 -4.52 1.54
CA ILE A 195 -16.37 -4.72 2.29
C ILE A 195 -16.23 -4.20 3.73
N SER A 196 -15.10 -4.46 4.39
CA SER A 196 -14.83 -3.97 5.75
C SER A 196 -14.85 -2.44 5.79
N ALA A 197 -14.24 -1.78 4.80
CA ALA A 197 -14.22 -0.32 4.74
C ALA A 197 -15.62 0.27 4.52
N ILE A 198 -16.42 -0.35 3.66
CA ILE A 198 -17.82 0.05 3.44
C ILE A 198 -18.63 -0.13 4.73
N ALA A 199 -18.50 -1.28 5.41
CA ALA A 199 -19.21 -1.56 6.65
C ALA A 199 -18.82 -0.58 7.76
N GLU A 200 -17.53 -0.28 7.92
CA GLU A 200 -17.03 0.74 8.85
C GLU A 200 -17.63 2.12 8.54
N GLN A 201 -17.66 2.53 7.28
CA GLN A 201 -18.24 3.82 6.89
C GLN A 201 -19.74 3.89 7.20
N ILE A 202 -20.49 2.81 6.95
CA ILE A 202 -21.91 2.72 7.32
C ILE A 202 -22.07 2.87 8.83
N VAL A 203 -21.27 2.17 9.63
CA VAL A 203 -21.34 2.25 11.09
C VAL A 203 -21.06 3.67 11.58
N ILE A 204 -20.04 4.33 11.04
CA ILE A 204 -19.71 5.72 11.39
C ILE A 204 -20.88 6.65 11.02
N ASN A 205 -21.39 6.54 9.80
CA ASN A 205 -22.46 7.42 9.30
C ASN A 205 -23.82 7.19 9.96
N VAL A 206 -24.08 6.01 10.52
CA VAL A 206 -25.36 5.68 11.18
C VAL A 206 -25.27 5.93 12.69
N PHE A 207 -24.19 5.52 13.34
CA PHE A 207 -24.13 5.47 14.81
C PHE A 207 -23.26 6.55 15.45
N TRP A 208 -22.32 7.16 14.72
CA TRP A 208 -21.43 8.18 15.29
C TRP A 208 -21.91 9.60 15.00
N THR A 209 -22.49 9.85 13.83
CA THR A 209 -23.15 11.13 13.49
C THR A 209 -24.40 11.39 14.35
N GLN A 210 -25.07 10.37 14.86
CA GLN A 210 -26.23 10.53 15.76
C GLN A 210 -25.85 11.03 17.17
N LYS A 211 -24.58 10.98 17.57
CA LYS A 211 -24.13 11.50 18.88
C LYS A 211 -23.82 13.00 18.89
N THR A 212 -23.99 13.70 17.76
CA THR A 212 -23.63 15.12 17.61
C THR A 212 -24.81 16.04 17.30
N ASN A 213 -26.05 15.55 17.43
CA ASN A 213 -27.27 16.38 17.41
C ASN A 213 -27.98 16.33 18.76
#